data_AF-A0A345CWW3-F1
#
_entry.id   AF-A0A345CWW3-F1
#
_cell.length_a   1.000
_cell.length_b   1.000
_cell.length_c   1.000
_cell.angle_alpha   90.00
_cell.angle_beta   90.00
_cell.angle_gamma   90.00
#
_symmetry.space_group_name_H-M   'P 1'
#
loop_
_entity.id
_entity.type
_entity.pdbx_description
1 polymer ?
#
loop_
_entity_poly.entity_id
_entity_poly.type
_entity_poly.pdbx_seq_one_letter_code
_entity_poly.pdbx_strand_id
1 'polypeptide(L)'
;MAGMVLLPDVMCDAVLWQNMSNALLAYGPLIYGDLSKDNSLEEMAARVLSQTQQRVQRLVLIATSNQQNSPQARAFKVATASSLINSHGHFFGLGQKTIRLSLSEKHANDPNLQSQIHQMSLGMGKDAYCRQLLMARDSDTHLLEPDPPPGAGYCRCGRQGA
;
A
#
# COMPACT_ATOMS: atom_id res chain seq x y z
N MET A 1 -4.50 25.86 0.11
CA MET A 1 -3.26 25.32 0.70
C MET A 1 -3.03 23.96 0.08
N ALA A 2 -1.82 23.66 -0.41
CA ALA A 2 -1.53 22.34 -0.95
C ALA A 2 -1.54 21.31 0.19
N GLY A 3 -2.20 20.16 -0.04
CA GLY A 3 -2.24 19.04 0.91
C GLY A 3 -1.48 17.83 0.37
N MET A 4 -1.26 16.84 1.23
CA MET A 4 -0.59 15.59 0.88
C MET A 4 -1.55 14.42 1.03
N VAL A 5 -1.58 13.57 0.01
CA VAL A 5 -2.30 12.29 0.06
C VAL A 5 -1.30 11.20 0.43
N LEU A 6 -1.60 10.44 1.47
CA LEU A 6 -0.78 9.34 1.98
C LEU A 6 -1.51 8.01 1.71
N LEU A 7 -0.86 7.12 0.98
CA LEU A 7 -1.42 5.82 0.57
C LEU A 7 -0.71 4.72 1.34
N PRO A 8 -1.40 3.97 2.22
CA PRO A 8 -0.80 2.85 2.93
C PRO A 8 -0.47 1.68 1.99
N ASP A 9 0.36 0.74 2.44
CA ASP A 9 0.61 -0.50 1.70
C ASP A 9 -0.52 -1.53 1.95
N VAL A 10 -0.43 -2.67 1.28
CA VAL A 10 -1.33 -3.83 1.45
C VAL A 10 -1.50 -4.18 2.93
N MET A 11 -2.74 -4.40 3.34
CA MET A 11 -3.14 -4.70 4.72
C MET A 11 -2.71 -3.66 5.79
N CYS A 12 -2.41 -2.44 5.38
CA CYS A 12 -2.18 -1.29 6.26
C CYS A 12 -3.26 -0.22 6.04
N ASP A 13 -3.48 0.61 7.07
CA ASP A 13 -4.42 1.74 7.01
C ASP A 13 -3.73 3.07 7.43
N ALA A 14 -4.51 4.10 7.74
CA ALA A 14 -4.00 5.41 8.15
C ALA A 14 -3.05 5.36 9.37
N VAL A 15 -3.19 4.34 10.23
CA VAL A 15 -2.35 4.12 11.42
C VAL A 15 -0.87 3.99 11.07
N LEU A 16 -0.54 3.50 9.87
CA LEU A 16 0.84 3.39 9.36
C LEU A 16 1.61 4.71 9.46
N TRP A 17 0.91 5.83 9.29
CA TRP A 17 1.50 7.16 9.20
C TRP A 17 1.55 7.90 10.54
N GLN A 18 1.05 7.31 11.64
CA GLN A 18 0.91 8.00 12.92
C GLN A 18 2.23 8.57 13.46
N ASN A 19 3.33 7.80 13.36
CA ASN A 19 4.62 8.24 13.89
C ASN A 19 5.25 9.39 13.08
N MET A 20 4.78 9.62 11.85
CA MET A 20 5.30 10.69 10.98
C MET A 20 4.30 11.81 10.73
N SER A 21 3.04 11.67 11.17
CA SER A 21 1.98 12.65 10.92
C SER A 21 2.37 14.05 11.41
N ASN A 22 2.92 14.15 12.63
CA ASN A 22 3.36 15.43 13.20
C ASN A 22 4.42 16.14 12.34
N ALA A 23 5.40 15.40 11.83
CA ALA A 23 6.42 15.96 10.95
C ALA A 23 5.85 16.35 9.58
N LEU A 24 4.92 15.55 9.06
CA LEU A 24 4.31 15.79 7.75
C LEU A 24 3.30 16.94 7.75
N LEU A 25 2.62 17.19 8.88
CA LEU A 25 1.68 18.31 9.02
C LEU A 25 2.34 19.68 8.79
N ALA A 26 3.65 19.80 9.00
CA ALA A 26 4.40 21.01 8.69
C ALA A 26 4.37 21.38 7.18
N TYR A 27 4.05 20.43 6.30
CA TYR A 27 3.99 20.62 4.85
C TYR A 27 2.56 20.77 4.31
N GLY A 28 1.54 20.65 5.16
CA GLY A 28 0.15 20.87 4.82
C GLY A 28 -0.81 19.78 5.35
N PRO A 29 -2.12 19.93 5.05
CA PRO A 29 -3.14 18.97 5.46
C PRO A 29 -2.85 17.56 4.90
N LEU A 30 -3.11 16.54 5.71
CA LEU A 30 -2.93 15.13 5.34
C LEU A 30 -4.28 14.49 5.00
N ILE A 31 -4.33 13.81 3.86
CA ILE A 31 -5.46 12.99 3.43
C ILE A 31 -4.96 11.54 3.41
N TYR A 32 -5.65 10.65 4.11
CA TYR A 32 -5.31 9.23 4.15
C TYR A 32 -6.18 8.46 3.16
N GLY A 33 -5.55 7.91 2.12
CA GLY A 33 -6.25 7.08 1.15
C GLY A 33 -6.65 5.74 1.77
N ASP A 34 -7.95 5.44 1.77
CA ASP A 34 -8.44 4.10 2.08
C ASP A 34 -8.30 3.24 0.82
N LEU A 35 -7.57 2.13 0.91
CA LEU A 35 -7.31 1.20 -0.19
C LEU A 35 -8.05 -0.14 -0.05
N SER A 36 -9.05 -0.20 0.83
CA SER A 36 -9.70 -1.46 1.24
C SER A 36 -10.99 -1.81 0.48
N LYS A 37 -11.60 -0.84 -0.22
CA LYS A 37 -12.99 -1.00 -0.71
C LYS A 37 -13.18 -1.24 -2.20
N ASP A 38 -12.19 -0.98 -3.04
CA ASP A 38 -12.35 -1.14 -4.50
C ASP A 38 -11.83 -2.48 -5.00
N ASN A 39 -12.19 -2.85 -6.23
CA ASN A 39 -11.81 -4.11 -6.85
C ASN A 39 -10.72 -3.94 -7.92
N SER A 40 -10.42 -2.71 -8.34
CA SER A 40 -9.33 -2.39 -9.27
C SER A 40 -8.46 -1.23 -8.78
N LEU A 41 -7.27 -1.09 -9.38
CA LEU A 41 -6.35 0.02 -9.09
C LEU A 41 -6.91 1.35 -9.58
N GLU A 42 -7.63 1.35 -10.70
CA GLU A 42 -8.25 2.53 -11.32
C GLU A 42 -9.38 3.08 -10.45
N GLU A 43 -10.27 2.20 -9.97
CA GLU A 43 -11.34 2.57 -9.04
C GLU A 43 -10.76 3.15 -7.75
N MET A 44 -9.71 2.53 -7.23
CA MET A 44 -9.00 2.98 -6.04
C MET A 44 -8.36 4.36 -6.23
N ALA A 45 -7.66 4.55 -7.34
CA ALA A 45 -7.06 5.84 -7.70
C ALA A 45 -8.15 6.91 -7.85
N ALA A 46 -9.25 6.61 -8.56
CA ALA A 46 -10.35 7.55 -8.76
C ALA A 46 -11.00 7.96 -7.43
N ARG A 47 -11.24 6.99 -6.52
CA ARG A 47 -11.78 7.29 -5.19
C ARG A 47 -10.85 8.20 -4.40
N VAL A 48 -9.58 7.86 -4.33
CA VAL A 48 -8.57 8.66 -3.61
C VAL A 48 -8.50 10.07 -4.20
N LEU A 49 -8.40 10.18 -5.53
CA LEU A 49 -8.31 11.48 -6.21
C LEU A 49 -9.56 12.34 -6.01
N SER A 50 -10.75 11.73 -5.91
CA SER A 50 -12.00 12.46 -5.61
C SER A 50 -12.02 13.14 -4.24
N GLN A 51 -11.15 12.73 -3.31
CA GLN A 51 -10.99 13.39 -2.01
C GLN A 51 -10.15 14.67 -2.12
N THR A 52 -9.52 14.91 -3.28
CA THR A 52 -8.67 16.07 -3.54
C THR A 52 -9.37 17.05 -4.46
N GLN A 53 -9.31 18.35 -4.11
CA GLN A 53 -9.90 19.42 -4.94
C GLN A 53 -8.95 19.94 -6.03
N GLN A 54 -7.68 19.55 -5.98
CA GLN A 54 -6.63 20.07 -6.84
C GLN A 54 -5.88 18.93 -7.53
N ARG A 55 -5.30 19.22 -8.69
CA ARG A 55 -4.47 18.24 -9.41
C ARG A 55 -3.22 17.86 -8.60
N VAL A 56 -2.78 16.62 -8.77
CA VAL A 56 -1.52 16.12 -8.23
C VAL A 56 -0.37 16.91 -8.84
N GLN A 57 0.41 17.60 -8.01
CA GLN A 57 1.55 18.41 -8.45
C GLN A 57 2.87 17.62 -8.44
N ARG A 58 3.00 16.69 -7.49
CA ARG A 58 4.22 15.91 -7.24
C ARG A 58 3.84 14.51 -6.76
N LEU A 59 4.69 13.53 -7.08
CA LEU A 59 4.52 12.13 -6.68
C LEU A 59 5.75 11.65 -5.91
N VAL A 60 5.54 11.04 -4.74
CA VAL A 60 6.63 10.43 -3.96
C VAL A 60 6.38 8.94 -3.86
N LEU A 61 7.36 8.13 -4.26
CA LEU A 61 7.31 6.68 -4.25
C LEU A 61 8.31 6.14 -3.22
N ILE A 62 7.83 5.40 -2.22
CA ILE A 62 8.64 4.84 -1.13
C ILE A 62 8.48 3.33 -1.13
N ALA A 63 9.59 2.61 -1.29
CA ALA A 63 9.64 1.15 -1.35
C ALA A 63 8.63 0.53 -2.35
N THR A 64 8.22 1.30 -3.35
CA THR A 64 7.19 0.93 -4.33
C THR A 64 7.80 0.16 -5.51
N SER A 65 7.14 -0.92 -5.92
CA SER A 65 7.44 -1.65 -7.15
C SER A 65 6.27 -1.54 -8.12
N ASN A 66 6.58 -1.25 -9.38
CA ASN A 66 5.66 -1.26 -10.52
C ASN A 66 5.81 -2.53 -11.38
N GLN A 67 6.62 -3.49 -10.92
CA GLN A 67 6.82 -4.73 -11.65
C GLN A 67 5.58 -5.61 -11.55
N GLN A 68 5.21 -6.21 -12.68
CA GLN A 68 4.22 -7.27 -12.70
C GLN A 68 4.64 -8.42 -11.77
N ASN A 69 3.66 -9.05 -11.13
CA ASN A 69 3.93 -10.25 -10.34
C ASN A 69 4.43 -11.37 -11.27
N SER A 70 5.46 -12.12 -10.86
CA SER A 70 5.86 -13.33 -11.57
C SER A 70 4.69 -14.32 -11.64
N PRO A 71 4.66 -15.25 -12.61
CA PRO A 71 3.61 -16.27 -12.68
C PRO A 71 3.45 -17.05 -11.37
N GLN A 72 4.57 -17.36 -10.69
CA GLN A 72 4.56 -18.03 -9.39
C GLN A 72 3.94 -17.16 -8.29
N ALA A 73 4.34 -15.87 -8.21
CA ALA A 73 3.77 -14.94 -7.24
C ALA A 73 2.27 -14.74 -7.48
N ARG A 74 1.83 -14.62 -8.73
CA ARG A 74 0.42 -14.52 -9.09
C ARG A 74 -0.35 -15.77 -8.67
N ALA A 75 0.15 -16.97 -8.98
CA ALA A 75 -0.48 -18.22 -8.58
C ALA A 75 -0.59 -18.35 -7.05
N PHE A 76 0.46 -17.97 -6.32
CA PHE A 76 0.46 -17.95 -4.86
C PHE A 76 -0.59 -16.99 -4.27
N LYS A 77 -0.70 -15.77 -4.81
CA LYS A 77 -1.72 -14.79 -4.41
C LYS A 77 -3.13 -15.33 -4.63
N VAL A 78 -3.39 -15.93 -5.80
CA VAL A 78 -4.69 -16.53 -6.14
C VAL A 78 -5.02 -17.68 -5.21
N ALA A 79 -4.09 -18.61 -4.98
CA ALA A 79 -4.30 -19.74 -4.06
C ALA A 79 -4.58 -19.28 -2.63
N THR A 80 -3.86 -18.27 -2.15
CA THR A 80 -4.07 -17.67 -0.82
C THR A 80 -5.46 -17.04 -0.71
N ALA A 81 -5.87 -16.25 -1.70
CA ALA A 81 -7.20 -15.63 -1.72
C ALA A 81 -8.31 -16.70 -1.76
N SER A 82 -8.19 -17.71 -2.61
CA SER A 82 -9.15 -18.82 -2.68
C SER A 82 -9.28 -19.57 -1.35
N SER A 83 -8.15 -19.83 -0.67
CA SER A 83 -8.17 -20.45 0.65
C SER A 83 -8.88 -19.58 1.68
N LEU A 84 -8.64 -18.28 1.69
CA LEU A 84 -9.30 -17.33 2.61
C LEU A 84 -10.80 -17.21 2.34
N ILE A 85 -11.20 -17.14 1.07
CA ILE A 85 -12.61 -17.06 0.67
C ILE A 85 -13.37 -18.30 1.15
N ASN A 86 -12.78 -19.49 0.95
CA ASN A 86 -13.39 -20.77 1.35
C ASN A 86 -13.22 -21.09 2.84
N SER A 87 -12.38 -20.36 3.57
CA SER A 87 -12.21 -20.58 5.01
C SER A 87 -13.47 -20.14 5.77
N HIS A 88 -13.94 -21.05 6.63
CA HIS A 88 -15.00 -20.78 7.60
C HIS A 88 -14.37 -20.35 8.92
N GLY A 89 -14.83 -19.24 9.48
CA GLY A 89 -14.33 -18.71 10.76
C GLY A 89 -13.87 -17.25 10.69
N HIS A 90 -13.34 -16.78 11.82
CA HIS A 90 -12.86 -15.41 11.96
C HIS A 90 -11.51 -15.21 11.28
N PHE A 91 -11.29 -14.02 10.72
CA PHE A 91 -10.00 -13.64 10.17
C PHE A 91 -9.13 -13.03 11.25
N PHE A 92 -8.02 -13.70 11.57
CA PHE A 92 -7.09 -13.29 12.62
C PHE A 92 -5.97 -12.35 12.12
N GLY A 93 -6.17 -11.65 11.00
CA GLY A 93 -5.16 -10.76 10.46
C GLY A 93 -4.01 -11.50 9.76
N LEU A 94 -2.97 -10.76 9.40
CA LEU A 94 -1.76 -11.32 8.83
C LEU A 94 -0.96 -12.10 9.89
N GLY A 95 -0.49 -13.28 9.52
CA GLY A 95 0.38 -14.08 10.36
C GLY A 95 1.74 -13.44 10.61
N GLN A 96 2.32 -13.67 11.78
CA GLN A 96 3.60 -13.09 12.21
C GLN A 96 4.75 -13.35 11.22
N LYS A 97 4.82 -14.55 10.63
CA LYS A 97 5.83 -14.88 9.62
C LYS A 97 5.71 -13.99 8.38
N THR A 98 4.50 -13.73 7.91
CA THR A 98 4.24 -12.86 6.75
C THR A 98 4.66 -11.43 7.04
N ILE A 99 4.28 -10.91 8.21
CA ILE A 99 4.65 -9.55 8.65
C ILE A 99 6.18 -9.42 8.75
N ARG A 100 6.87 -10.40 9.36
CA ARG A 100 8.33 -10.39 9.45
C ARG A 100 9.01 -10.36 8.09
N LEU A 101 8.49 -11.11 7.12
CA LEU A 101 9.05 -11.18 5.76
C LEU A 101 8.77 -9.91 4.94
N SER A 102 7.77 -9.10 5.30
CA SER A 102 7.53 -7.81 4.64
C SER A 102 8.40 -6.68 5.19
N LEU A 103 9.00 -6.87 6.37
CA LEU A 103 9.85 -5.87 7.03
C LEU A 103 11.32 -5.98 6.58
N SER A 104 12.03 -4.85 6.61
CA SER A 104 13.48 -4.83 6.45
C SER A 104 14.16 -5.62 7.58
N GLU A 105 15.34 -6.20 7.35
CA GLU A 105 16.11 -6.96 8.35
C GLU A 105 16.26 -6.22 9.69
N LYS A 106 16.55 -4.91 9.63
CA LYS A 106 16.68 -4.05 10.82
C LYS A 106 15.46 -4.05 11.73
N HIS A 107 14.26 -4.17 11.16
CA HIS A 107 12.99 -4.07 11.89
C HIS A 107 12.24 -5.41 11.91
N ALA A 108 12.78 -6.47 11.33
CA ALA A 108 12.14 -7.77 11.23
C ALA A 108 11.77 -8.34 12.60
N ASN A 109 12.52 -8.00 13.66
CA ASN A 109 12.28 -8.46 15.02
C ASN A 109 11.70 -7.37 15.96
N ASP A 110 11.24 -6.23 15.42
CA ASP A 110 10.60 -5.19 16.22
C ASP A 110 9.16 -5.62 16.60
N PRO A 111 8.89 -5.93 17.89
CA PRO A 111 7.58 -6.42 18.31
C PRO A 111 6.49 -5.35 18.21
N ASN A 112 6.84 -4.07 18.36
CA ASN A 112 5.86 -2.98 18.30
C ASN A 112 5.40 -2.78 16.85
N LEU A 113 6.35 -2.77 15.91
CA LEU A 113 6.04 -2.64 14.49
C LEU A 113 5.26 -3.86 13.97
N GLN A 114 5.65 -5.07 14.38
CA GLN A 114 4.90 -6.28 14.03
C GLN A 114 3.45 -6.23 14.56
N SER A 115 3.28 -5.83 15.83
CA SER A 115 1.96 -5.70 16.45
C SER A 115 1.10 -4.66 15.75
N GLN A 116 1.66 -3.50 15.41
CA GLN A 116 0.95 -2.44 14.71
C GLN A 116 0.44 -2.90 13.34
N ILE A 117 1.29 -3.56 12.54
CA ILE A 117 0.90 -4.12 11.23
C ILE A 117 -0.18 -5.19 11.39
N HIS A 118 -0.05 -6.04 12.41
CA HIS A 118 -1.06 -7.05 12.71
C HIS A 118 -2.42 -6.42 13.05
N GLN A 119 -2.45 -5.39 13.89
CA GLN A 119 -3.70 -4.69 14.26
C GLN A 119 -4.36 -4.00 13.07
N MET A 120 -3.60 -3.31 12.21
CA MET A 120 -4.15 -2.75 10.97
C MET A 120 -4.74 -3.85 10.09
N SER A 121 -4.03 -4.98 9.95
CA SER A 121 -4.51 -6.08 9.12
C SER A 121 -5.82 -6.69 9.64
N LEU A 122 -5.99 -6.77 10.96
CA LEU A 122 -7.25 -7.19 11.59
C LEU A 122 -8.38 -6.21 11.27
N GLY A 123 -8.12 -4.91 11.41
CA GLY A 123 -9.09 -3.85 11.12
C GLY A 123 -9.53 -3.80 9.67
N MET A 124 -8.61 -4.05 8.73
CA MET A 124 -8.93 -4.14 7.30
C MET A 124 -9.78 -5.36 6.95
N GLY A 125 -9.56 -6.47 7.63
CA GLY A 125 -10.38 -7.66 7.50
C GLY A 125 -10.12 -8.51 6.25
N LYS A 126 -10.84 -9.64 6.20
CA LYS A 126 -10.65 -10.69 5.18
C LYS A 126 -10.93 -10.21 3.76
N ASP A 127 -12.05 -9.51 3.58
CA ASP A 127 -12.54 -9.15 2.25
C ASP A 127 -11.61 -8.14 1.57
N ALA A 128 -11.11 -7.17 2.33
CA ALA A 128 -10.10 -6.24 1.84
C ALA A 128 -8.81 -6.98 1.43
N TYR A 129 -8.39 -7.97 2.22
CA TYR A 129 -7.20 -8.75 1.89
C TYR A 129 -7.37 -9.54 0.60
N CYS A 130 -8.50 -10.24 0.44
CA CYS A 130 -8.80 -10.99 -0.77
C CYS A 130 -8.85 -10.09 -2.00
N ARG A 131 -9.49 -8.91 -1.92
CA ARG A 131 -9.50 -7.92 -3.01
C ARG A 131 -8.08 -7.50 -3.39
N GLN A 132 -7.26 -7.08 -2.41
CA GLN A 132 -5.88 -6.64 -2.66
C GLN A 132 -4.98 -7.76 -3.22
N LEU A 133 -5.18 -9.01 -2.81
CA LEU A 133 -4.45 -10.15 -3.35
C LEU A 133 -4.82 -10.43 -4.81
N LEU A 134 -6.10 -10.33 -5.16
CA LEU A 134 -6.61 -10.64 -6.49
C LEU A 134 -6.45 -9.49 -7.50
N MET A 135 -6.16 -8.27 -7.04
CA MET A 135 -5.83 -7.15 -7.90
C MET A 135 -4.63 -7.49 -8.81
N ALA A 136 -4.89 -7.42 -10.12
CA ALA A 136 -3.87 -7.55 -11.14
C ALA A 136 -2.90 -6.36 -11.06
N ARG A 137 -1.64 -6.63 -11.36
CA ARG A 137 -0.60 -5.60 -11.53
C ARG A 137 0.04 -5.85 -12.87
N ASP A 138 -0.31 -5.03 -13.84
CA ASP A 138 0.39 -4.97 -15.11
C ASP A 138 1.61 -4.05 -14.96
N SER A 139 2.63 -4.28 -15.78
CA SER A 139 3.84 -3.46 -15.73
C SER A 139 3.61 -2.13 -16.45
N ASP A 140 3.45 -1.07 -15.68
CA ASP A 140 3.28 0.29 -16.20
C ASP A 140 4.61 1.07 -16.23
N THR A 141 5.74 0.36 -16.26
CA THR A 141 7.08 0.97 -16.27
C THR A 141 7.27 1.97 -17.40
N HIS A 142 6.64 1.72 -18.55
CA HIS A 142 6.68 2.61 -19.71
C HIS A 142 5.98 3.96 -19.45
N LEU A 143 5.08 4.07 -18.47
CA LEU A 143 4.42 5.33 -18.10
C LEU A 143 5.27 6.21 -17.16
N LEU A 144 6.37 5.68 -16.61
CA LEU A 144 7.26 6.37 -15.66
C LEU A 144 8.53 6.93 -16.32
N GLU A 145 8.52 7.11 -17.64
CA GLU A 145 9.65 7.65 -18.41
C GLU A 145 10.19 9.00 -17.86
N PRO A 146 11.48 9.31 -18.11
CA PRO A 146 12.30 10.11 -17.19
C PRO A 146 11.96 11.61 -17.12
N ASP A 147 11.19 12.12 -18.07
CA ASP A 147 10.95 13.56 -18.22
C ASP A 147 9.48 13.89 -17.92
N PRO A 148 9.12 14.14 -16.65
CA PRO A 148 7.78 14.61 -16.34
C PRO A 148 7.54 15.97 -17.02
N PRO A 149 6.30 16.28 -17.45
CA PRO A 149 6.01 17.58 -18.06
C PRO A 149 6.45 18.72 -17.13
N PRO A 150 6.91 19.87 -17.66
CA PRO A 150 7.47 20.94 -16.85
C PRO A 150 6.52 21.34 -15.71
N GLY A 151 6.98 21.16 -14.47
CA GLY A 151 6.22 21.42 -13.24
C GLY A 151 5.69 20.17 -12.52
N ALA A 152 5.68 19.00 -13.16
CA ALA A 152 5.51 17.71 -12.51
C ALA A 152 6.89 17.15 -12.15
N GLY A 153 7.05 16.64 -10.93
CA GLY A 153 8.27 15.97 -10.50
C GLY A 153 7.91 14.79 -9.63
N TYR A 154 8.69 13.72 -9.70
CA TYR A 154 8.55 12.59 -8.78
C TYR A 154 9.86 12.22 -8.10
N CYS A 155 9.77 11.76 -6.85
CA CYS A 155 10.90 11.28 -6.06
C CYS A 155 10.74 9.79 -5.80
N ARG A 156 11.80 8.99 -5.99
CA ARG A 156 11.80 7.55 -5.75
C ARG A 156 12.79 7.18 -4.65
N CYS A 157 12.30 6.54 -3.60
CA CYS A 157 13.09 5.91 -2.54
C CYS A 157 12.91 4.40 -2.63
N GLY A 158 13.95 3.66 -3.03
CA GLY A 158 13.91 2.21 -3.20
C GLY A 158 14.29 1.43 -1.92
N ARG A 159 14.06 0.10 -1.91
CA ARG A 159 14.66 -0.78 -0.91
C ARG A 159 16.19 -0.79 -1.10
N GLN A 160 16.92 -0.57 -0.01
CA GLN A 160 18.36 -0.82 0.03
C GLN A 160 18.58 -2.33 0.17
N GLY A 161 19.26 -2.95 -0.79
CA GLY A 161 19.68 -4.36 -0.73
C GLY A 161 18.63 -5.37 -1.23
N ALA A 162 18.97 -6.01 -2.35
CA ALA A 162 18.63 -7.41 -2.65
C ALA A 162 19.95 -8.14 -2.86
#